data_AF-A0A416CFK7-F1
#
_entry.id   AF-A0A416CFK7-F1
#
_cell.length_a   1.000
_cell.length_b   1.000
_cell.length_c   1.000
_cell.angle_alpha   90.00
_cell.angle_beta   90.00
_cell.angle_gamma   90.00
#
_symmetry.space_group_name_H-M   'P 1'
#
loop_
_entity.id
_entity.type
_entity.pdbx_description
1 polymer ?
#
loop_
_entity_poly.entity_id
_entity_poly.type
_entity_poly.pdbx_seq_one_letter_code
_entity_poly.pdbx_strand_id
1 'polypeptide(L)'
;KESAVSKSKMKSKHKHQYKDCLFNSGNSFCKGQYCVICGRIGKINYFETEKTEDNRRILLISDKILEKYKGLPIFEVDTYLQKYISITESDSDLS
;
A
#
# COMPACT_ATOMS: atom_id res chain seq x y z
N LYS A 1 25.01 -34.69 -9.63
CA LYS A 1 24.29 -34.02 -8.51
C LYS A 1 24.01 -32.60 -8.95
N GLU A 2 22.87 -32.37 -9.59
CA GLU A 2 22.43 -31.01 -9.92
C GLU A 2 21.79 -30.43 -8.66
N SER A 3 22.48 -29.47 -8.05
CA SER A 3 22.00 -28.78 -6.87
C SER A 3 20.71 -28.07 -7.21
N ALA A 4 19.63 -28.42 -6.50
CA ALA A 4 18.40 -27.64 -6.52
C ALA A 4 18.75 -26.21 -6.09
N VAL A 5 18.97 -25.32 -7.06
CA VAL A 5 19.02 -23.88 -6.81
C VAL A 5 17.61 -23.52 -6.39
N SER A 6 17.38 -23.63 -5.09
CA SER A 6 16.12 -23.30 -4.44
C SER A 6 15.67 -21.92 -4.93
N LYS A 7 14.36 -21.72 -5.06
CA LYS A 7 13.70 -20.44 -5.48
C LYS A 7 14.03 -19.24 -4.54
N SER A 8 15.05 -19.36 -3.70
CA SER A 8 15.58 -18.38 -2.76
C SER A 8 16.06 -17.10 -3.44
N LYS A 9 16.55 -17.15 -4.68
CA LYS A 9 16.95 -15.93 -5.43
C LYS A 9 15.79 -14.97 -5.73
N MET A 10 14.54 -15.42 -5.62
CA MET A 10 13.35 -14.61 -5.91
C MET A 10 12.81 -13.88 -4.66
N LYS A 11 13.37 -14.13 -3.48
CA LYS A 11 12.96 -13.47 -2.24
C LYS A 11 13.72 -12.16 -2.09
N SER A 12 13.02 -11.14 -1.56
CA SER A 12 13.60 -9.85 -1.26
C SER A 12 14.78 -10.01 -0.30
N LYS A 13 15.87 -9.25 -0.53
CA LYS A 13 17.12 -9.35 0.26
C LYS A 13 16.97 -8.91 1.72
N HIS A 14 15.84 -8.30 2.09
CA HIS A 14 15.54 -7.83 3.43
C HIS A 14 14.17 -8.34 3.88
N LYS A 15 13.95 -8.29 5.20
CA LYS A 15 12.64 -8.49 5.80
C LYS A 15 11.79 -7.24 5.60
N HIS A 16 10.62 -7.40 4.98
CA HIS A 16 9.72 -6.27 4.72
C HIS A 16 9.24 -5.61 6.00
N GLN A 17 9.36 -4.28 6.04
CA GLN A 17 8.81 -3.44 7.09
C GLN A 17 7.62 -2.68 6.52
N TYR A 18 6.43 -3.27 6.67
CA TYR A 18 5.21 -2.71 6.13
C TYR A 18 4.68 -1.59 7.02
N LYS A 19 4.37 -0.44 6.40
CA LYS A 19 3.59 0.65 7.00
C LYS A 19 2.32 0.88 6.20
N ASP A 20 1.29 1.38 6.88
CA ASP A 20 0.01 1.72 6.26
C ASP A 20 0.17 2.96 5.35
N CYS A 21 -0.53 2.95 4.21
CA CYS A 21 -0.57 4.03 3.23
C CYS A 21 -1.92 4.04 2.49
N LEU A 22 -2.13 5.07 1.67
CA LEU A 22 -3.17 5.09 0.64
C LEU A 22 -2.54 4.97 -0.75
N PHE A 23 -3.15 4.17 -1.61
CA PHE A 23 -2.81 4.11 -3.03
C PHE A 23 -3.84 4.91 -3.82
N ASN A 24 -3.37 5.80 -4.69
CA ASN A 24 -4.19 6.57 -5.62
C ASN A 24 -4.03 5.99 -7.03
N SER A 25 -5.12 5.47 -7.60
CA SER A 25 -5.20 5.02 -8.98
C SER A 25 -6.24 5.89 -9.70
N GLY A 26 -5.80 7.01 -10.28
CA GLY A 26 -6.67 7.89 -11.07
C GLY A 26 -7.89 8.40 -10.32
N ASN A 27 -7.70 8.92 -9.09
CA ASN A 27 -8.74 9.46 -8.20
C ASN A 27 -9.58 8.43 -7.42
N SER A 28 -9.23 7.14 -7.54
CA SER A 28 -9.69 6.09 -6.65
C SER A 28 -8.65 5.86 -5.55
N PHE A 29 -9.09 5.89 -4.29
CA PHE A 29 -8.20 5.68 -3.15
C PHE A 29 -8.50 4.34 -2.48
N CYS A 30 -7.44 3.57 -2.22
CA CYS A 30 -7.52 2.33 -1.46
C CYS A 30 -6.52 2.34 -0.32
N LYS A 31 -6.93 1.87 0.86
CA LYS A 31 -5.98 1.60 1.94
C LYS A 31 -5.08 0.44 1.56
N GLY A 32 -3.80 0.57 1.85
CA GLY A 32 -2.88 -0.53 1.70
C GLY A 32 -1.67 -0.41 2.60
N GLN A 33 -0.66 -1.20 2.28
CA GLN A 33 0.60 -1.22 2.99
C GLN A 33 1.75 -1.22 1.99
N TYR A 34 2.85 -0.57 2.35
CA TYR A 34 4.08 -0.56 1.57
C TYR A 34 5.28 -0.84 2.46
N CYS A 35 6.30 -1.47 1.89
CA CYS A 35 7.58 -1.64 2.57
C CYS A 35 8.36 -0.32 2.53
N VAL A 36 8.71 0.23 3.69
CA VAL A 36 9.43 1.50 3.76
C VAL A 36 10.85 1.45 3.18
N ILE A 37 11.41 0.25 3.02
CA ILE A 37 12.80 0.04 2.56
C ILE A 37 12.88 -0.10 1.04
N CYS A 38 11.88 -0.70 0.41
CA CYS A 38 11.94 -1.01 -1.04
C CYS A 38 10.67 -0.67 -1.81
N GLY A 39 9.69 -0.05 -1.16
CA GLY A 39 8.42 0.27 -1.78
C GLY A 39 7.57 -0.93 -2.16
N ARG A 40 7.89 -2.16 -1.70
CA ARG A 40 7.06 -3.33 -2.03
C ARG A 40 5.64 -3.12 -1.52
N ILE A 41 4.66 -3.25 -2.42
CA ILE A 41 3.25 -3.20 -2.04
C ILE A 41 2.91 -4.51 -1.32
N GLY A 42 2.32 -4.35 -0.14
CA GLY A 42 1.86 -5.42 0.72
C GLY A 42 0.37 -5.69 0.49
N LYS A 43 -0.39 -5.63 1.58
CA LYS A 43 -1.84 -5.79 1.53
C LYS A 43 -2.49 -4.58 0.88
N ILE A 44 -3.48 -4.81 0.02
CA ILE A 44 -4.35 -3.79 -0.55
C ILE A 44 -5.79 -4.11 -0.16
N ASN A 45 -6.50 -3.14 0.41
CA ASN A 45 -7.93 -3.18 0.63
C ASN A 45 -8.61 -2.48 -0.56
N TYR A 46 -8.97 -3.26 -1.58
CA TYR A 46 -9.65 -2.75 -2.78
C TYR A 46 -10.98 -2.05 -2.48
N PHE A 47 -11.65 -2.47 -1.40
CA PHE A 47 -12.92 -1.94 -0.97
C PHE A 47 -12.85 -1.60 0.51
N GLU A 48 -12.96 -0.31 0.81
CA GLU A 48 -13.13 0.14 2.18
C GLU A 48 -14.62 0.20 2.49
N THR A 49 -15.02 -0.39 3.63
CA THR A 49 -16.43 -0.39 4.05
C THR A 49 -16.57 0.26 5.42
N GLU A 50 -17.73 0.86 5.64
CA GLU A 50 -18.16 1.36 6.94
C GLU A 50 -19.43 0.64 7.38
N LYS A 51 -19.51 0.37 8.69
CA LYS A 51 -20.67 -0.25 9.29
C LYS A 51 -21.68 0.83 9.66
N THR A 52 -22.89 0.71 9.15
CA THR A 52 -23.99 1.61 9.51
C THR A 52 -24.66 1.18 10.81
N GLU A 53 -25.47 2.07 11.38
CA GLU A 53 -26.27 1.80 12.59
C GLU A 53 -27.15 0.56 12.43
N ASP A 54 -27.71 0.35 11.23
CA ASP A 54 -28.52 -0.82 10.87
C ASP A 54 -27.72 -2.13 10.65
N ASN A 55 -26.46 -2.18 11.10
CA ASN A 55 -25.57 -3.34 10.96
C ASN A 55 -25.28 -3.73 9.49
N ARG A 56 -25.57 -2.85 8.53
CA ARG A 56 -25.21 -3.01 7.11
C ARG A 56 -23.79 -2.48 6.88
N ARG A 57 -23.18 -2.88 5.75
CA ARG A 57 -21.89 -2.35 5.31
C ARG A 57 -22.07 -1.60 4.01
N ILE A 58 -21.63 -0.34 3.98
CA ILE A 58 -21.60 0.48 2.77
C ILE A 58 -20.16 0.64 2.30
N LEU A 59 -19.97 0.76 0.99
CA LEU A 59 -18.67 1.11 0.42
C LEU A 59 -18.39 2.59 0.66
N LEU A 60 -17.19 2.89 1.13
CA LEU A 60 -16.74 4.28 1.28
C LEU A 60 -16.29 4.84 -0.07
N ILE A 61 -16.69 6.08 -0.34
CA ILE A 61 -16.19 6.87 -1.46
C ILE A 61 -14.80 7.45 -1.16
N SER A 62 -14.06 7.83 -2.20
CA SER A 62 -12.69 8.39 -2.13
C SER A 62 -12.52 9.47 -1.05
N ASP A 63 -13.41 10.46 -1.01
CA ASP A 63 -13.31 11.57 -0.05
C ASP A 63 -13.41 11.09 1.39
N LYS A 64 -14.32 10.16 1.67
CA LYS A 64 -14.48 9.55 3.00
C LYS A 64 -13.27 8.72 3.40
N ILE A 65 -12.65 8.05 2.43
CA ILE A 65 -11.40 7.29 2.64
C ILE A 65 -10.26 8.26 3.00
N LEU A 66 -10.14 9.39 2.29
CA LEU A 66 -9.15 10.42 2.58
C LEU A 66 -9.34 11.06 3.96
N GLU A 67 -10.59 11.35 4.34
CA GLU A 67 -10.91 11.88 5.67
C GLU A 67 -10.57 10.86 6.77
N LYS A 68 -10.98 9.59 6.59
CA LYS A 68 -10.77 8.51 7.56
C LYS A 68 -9.29 8.20 7.79
N TYR A 69 -8.47 8.35 6.76
CA TYR A 69 -7.05 8.01 6.78
C TYR A 69 -6.14 9.24 6.61
N LYS A 70 -6.62 10.41 7.05
CA LYS A 70 -5.85 11.65 7.02
C LYS A 70 -4.54 11.48 7.80
N GLY A 71 -3.42 11.75 7.13
CA GLY A 71 -2.07 11.63 7.70
C GLY A 71 -1.30 10.37 7.28
N LEU A 72 -1.93 9.43 6.56
CA LEU A 72 -1.18 8.37 5.89
C LEU A 72 -0.50 8.90 4.61
N PRO A 73 0.69 8.39 4.26
CA PRO A 73 1.32 8.72 2.99
C PRO A 73 0.45 8.20 1.83
N ILE A 74 0.34 9.02 0.78
CA ILE A 74 -0.39 8.70 -0.44
C ILE A 74 0.63 8.41 -1.54
N PHE A 75 0.48 7.28 -2.22
CA PHE A 75 1.33 6.91 -3.35
C PHE A 75 0.49 6.74 -4.60
N GLU A 76 0.94 7.35 -5.69
CA GLU A 76 0.34 7.16 -7.00
C GLU A 76 0.76 5.80 -7.58
N VAL A 77 -0.22 5.07 -8.12
CA VAL A 77 -0.01 3.78 -8.78
C VAL A 77 -0.79 3.77 -10.08
N ASP A 78 -0.19 3.20 -11.12
CA ASP A 78 -0.89 3.02 -12.41
C ASP A 78 -2.01 1.98 -12.29
N THR A 79 -1.77 0.96 -11.48
CA THR A 79 -2.71 -0.12 -11.22
C THR A 79 -2.46 -0.75 -9.85
N TYR A 80 -3.53 -1.21 -9.20
CA TYR A 80 -3.43 -1.98 -7.94
C TYR A 80 -2.78 -3.36 -8.10
N LEU A 81 -2.42 -3.78 -9.32
CA LEU A 81 -1.62 -4.99 -9.58
C LEU A 81 -0.11 -4.72 -9.52
N GLN A 82 0.30 -3.47 -9.38
CA GLN A 82 1.68 -3.07 -9.24
C GLN A 82 2.29 -3.70 -7.99
N LYS A 83 3.55 -4.16 -8.09
CA LYS A 83 4.22 -4.87 -6.99
C LYS A 83 5.07 -3.96 -6.10
N TYR A 84 5.50 -2.82 -6.64
CA TYR A 84 6.42 -1.90 -5.98
C TYR A 84 6.05 -0.46 -6.34
N ILE A 85 6.12 0.42 -5.36
CA ILE A 85 6.08 1.88 -5.56
C ILE A 85 7.49 2.45 -5.53
N SER A 86 7.68 3.58 -6.20
CA SER A 86 8.91 4.37 -6.07
C SER A 86 8.87 5.14 -4.75
N ILE A 87 9.69 4.75 -3.80
CA ILE A 87 9.93 5.52 -2.58
C ILE A 87 11.04 6.54 -2.89
N THR A 88 10.68 7.76 -3.25
CA THR A 88 11.65 8.86 -3.26
C THR A 88 11.77 9.34 -1.82
N GLU A 89 12.95 9.18 -1.21
CA GLU A 89 13.28 9.80 0.06
C GLU A 89 13.04 11.30 -0.10
N SER A 90 11.93 11.78 0.45
CA SER A 90 11.70 13.22 0.57
C SER A 90 12.52 13.64 1.77
N ASP A 91 13.80 13.93 1.50
CA ASP A 91 14.72 14.61 2.39
C ASP A 91 14.03 15.87 2.95
N SER A 92 13.38 15.71 4.10
CA SER A 92 12.91 16.80 4.94
C SER A 92 13.67 16.76 6.26
N ASP A 93 14.99 16.74 6.11
CA ASP A 93 15.96 17.23 7.10
C ASP A 93 16.82 18.27 6.38
N LEU A 94 16.21 19.41 6.03
CA LEU A 94 16.93 20.67 5.89
C LEU A 94 16.50 21.58 7.04
N SER A 95 17.34 21.53 8.08
CA SER A 95 17.81 22.64 8.92
C SER A 95 16.82 23.71 9.39
#